data_AF-A0A5C7NZT0-F1
#
_entry.id   AF-A0A5C7NZT0-F1
#
_cell.length_a   1.000
_cell.length_b   1.000
_cell.length_c   1.000
_cell.angle_alpha   90.00
_cell.angle_beta   90.00
_cell.angle_gamma   90.00
#
_symmetry.space_group_name_H-M   'P 1'
#
loop_
_entity.id
_entity.type
_entity.pdbx_description
1 polymer ?
#
loop_
_entity_poly.entity_id
_entity_poly.type
_entity_poly.pdbx_seq_one_letter_code
_entity_poly.pdbx_strand_id
1 'polypeptide(L)'
;MRTAAYRPLAIALVALAAFAALFIAAGYLGWWAPAANEQAIGEVSRWCERVSGGLLREPLNTLGNLAFIAAGLAMFAVLARDTTRGTARRNPFIGNQPLALLYAGASVFLGPGSMLMHASHTFVGAWLDNLSMVAYIVVPWLYNFAVLGRWSLRAFAAAYAAIVGLYAIGYVAIAPDFGIHLDLFKVSIPLWIISEFLVRFGSPTARWLSGFVGFAVALAFGIGPGTILGNLDRYWWIVLFWLPALISRGPSGVRRTYTPWFWAGMASFLAAYAIWTTGKPGSALCQPDGVLQAHAVWHALCAVATLCFFWFLRTQRATTAAEPAEAATPKSGQ
;
A
#
# COMPACT_ATOMS: atom_id res chain seq x y z
N MET A 1 -1.44 20.98 -24.80
CA MET A 1 -1.29 20.94 -23.32
C MET A 1 -2.31 20.02 -22.63
N ARG A 2 -3.63 20.17 -22.85
CA ARG A 2 -4.65 19.28 -22.26
C ARG A 2 -4.45 17.80 -22.60
N THR A 3 -4.19 17.47 -23.86
CA THR A 3 -3.95 16.09 -24.31
C THR A 3 -2.75 15.43 -23.62
N ALA A 4 -1.65 16.15 -23.45
CA ALA A 4 -0.46 15.66 -22.76
C ALA A 4 -0.69 15.39 -21.27
N ALA A 5 -1.54 16.18 -20.60
CA ALA A 5 -1.86 16.01 -19.19
C ALA A 5 -2.64 14.72 -18.90
N TYR A 6 -3.46 14.24 -19.84
CA TYR A 6 -4.23 13.00 -19.67
C TYR A 6 -3.53 11.75 -20.21
N ARG A 7 -2.31 11.89 -20.77
CA ARG A 7 -1.55 10.77 -21.31
C ARG A 7 -1.33 9.63 -20.30
N PRO A 8 -0.98 9.88 -19.02
CA PRO A 8 -0.83 8.78 -18.05
C PRO A 8 -2.14 8.03 -17.79
N LEU A 9 -3.27 8.74 -17.70
CA LEU A 9 -4.59 8.11 -17.56
C LEU A 9 -4.92 7.26 -18.79
N ALA A 10 -4.67 7.77 -19.99
CA ALA A 10 -4.89 7.02 -21.22
C ALA A 10 -4.04 5.75 -21.29
N ILE A 11 -2.76 5.82 -20.88
CA ILE A 11 -1.89 4.64 -20.80
C ILE A 11 -2.46 3.61 -19.81
N ALA A 12 -2.92 4.04 -18.64
CA ALA A 12 -3.54 3.14 -17.66
C ALA A 12 -4.80 2.47 -18.23
N LEU A 13 -5.66 3.20 -18.94
CA LEU A 13 -6.85 2.66 -19.59
C LEU A 13 -6.52 1.64 -20.68
N VAL A 14 -5.52 1.93 -21.53
CA VAL A 14 -5.06 1.00 -22.57
C VAL A 14 -4.47 -0.27 -21.93
N ALA A 15 -3.66 -0.14 -20.88
CA ALA A 15 -3.10 -1.27 -20.17
C ALA A 15 -4.19 -2.15 -19.52
N LEU A 16 -5.22 -1.52 -18.92
CA LEU A 16 -6.38 -2.23 -18.36
C LEU A 16 -7.22 -2.92 -19.42
N ALA A 17 -7.43 -2.30 -20.59
CA ALA A 17 -8.14 -2.92 -21.70
C ALA A 17 -7.38 -4.14 -22.25
N ALA A 18 -6.05 -4.02 -22.40
CA ALA A 18 -5.20 -5.14 -22.79
C ALA A 18 -5.24 -6.25 -21.74
N PHE A 19 -5.14 -5.91 -20.45
CA PHE A 19 -5.29 -6.88 -19.36
C PHE A 19 -6.64 -7.58 -19.42
N ALA A 20 -7.75 -6.85 -19.55
CA ALA A 20 -9.09 -7.43 -19.59
C ALA A 20 -9.25 -8.41 -20.77
N ALA A 21 -8.74 -8.06 -21.95
CA ALA A 21 -8.76 -8.95 -23.11
C ALA A 21 -7.97 -10.25 -22.86
N LEU A 22 -6.75 -10.13 -22.33
CA LEU A 22 -5.90 -11.29 -22.02
C LEU A 22 -6.49 -12.14 -20.88
N PHE A 23 -7.06 -11.50 -19.86
CA PHE A 23 -7.67 -12.14 -18.71
C PHE A 23 -8.90 -12.95 -19.11
N ILE A 24 -9.79 -12.39 -19.94
CA ILE A 24 -10.96 -13.09 -20.47
C ILE A 24 -10.52 -14.25 -21.38
N ALA A 25 -9.55 -14.02 -22.26
CA ALA A 25 -9.03 -15.07 -23.14
C ALA A 25 -8.42 -16.24 -22.33
N ALA A 26 -7.60 -15.94 -21.32
CA ALA A 26 -7.00 -16.94 -20.45
C ALA A 26 -8.06 -17.74 -19.68
N GLY A 27 -9.05 -17.07 -19.09
CA GLY A 27 -10.13 -17.77 -18.39
C GLY A 27 -10.99 -18.63 -19.34
N TYR A 28 -11.25 -18.17 -20.57
CA TYR A 28 -12.02 -18.92 -21.57
C TYR A 28 -11.29 -20.16 -22.06
N LEU A 29 -9.97 -20.05 -22.27
CA LEU A 29 -9.11 -21.18 -22.62
C LEU A 29 -8.88 -22.14 -21.45
N GLY A 30 -9.32 -21.76 -20.24
CA GLY A 30 -9.08 -22.46 -19.01
C GLY A 30 -7.80 -21.99 -18.32
N TRP A 31 -7.90 -21.74 -17.03
CA TRP A 31 -6.74 -21.41 -16.20
C TRP A 31 -5.75 -22.59 -16.15
N TRP A 32 -4.48 -22.24 -15.93
CA TRP A 32 -3.40 -23.21 -15.74
C TRP A 32 -3.59 -24.05 -14.47
N ALA A 33 -2.63 -24.95 -14.22
CA ALA A 33 -2.61 -25.78 -13.02
C ALA A 33 -2.81 -24.95 -11.74
N PRO A 34 -3.78 -25.32 -10.87
CA PRO A 34 -3.98 -24.66 -9.60
C PRO A 34 -2.72 -24.73 -8.73
N ALA A 35 -2.50 -23.71 -7.90
CA ALA A 35 -1.47 -23.76 -6.88
C ALA A 35 -1.82 -24.81 -5.81
N ALA A 36 -0.80 -25.46 -5.25
CA ALA A 36 -0.96 -26.61 -4.35
C ALA A 36 -1.76 -26.32 -3.07
N ASN A 37 -1.90 -25.05 -2.69
CA ASN A 37 -2.60 -24.59 -1.50
C ASN A 37 -3.99 -23.97 -1.79
N GLU A 38 -4.48 -24.08 -3.03
CA GLU A 38 -5.81 -23.59 -3.41
C GLU A 38 -6.83 -24.73 -3.43
N GLN A 39 -8.08 -24.39 -3.14
CA GLN A 39 -9.16 -25.37 -2.99
C GLN A 39 -9.73 -25.82 -4.34
N ALA A 40 -10.28 -27.03 -4.38
CA ALA A 40 -10.86 -27.59 -5.60
C ALA A 40 -12.20 -26.91 -5.96
N ILE A 41 -12.62 -27.06 -7.23
CA ILE A 41 -13.93 -26.58 -7.68
C ILE A 41 -15.04 -27.22 -6.83
N GLY A 42 -15.97 -26.39 -6.34
CA GLY A 42 -17.05 -26.79 -5.44
C GLY A 42 -16.72 -26.66 -3.96
N GLU A 43 -15.44 -26.56 -3.59
CA GLU A 43 -15.01 -26.36 -2.21
C GLU A 43 -15.07 -24.88 -1.79
N VAL A 44 -14.98 -24.64 -0.49
CA VAL A 44 -14.96 -23.30 0.10
C VAL A 44 -13.53 -22.78 0.07
N SER A 45 -13.26 -21.67 -0.63
CA SER A 45 -11.90 -21.11 -0.71
C SER A 45 -11.40 -20.62 0.65
N ARG A 46 -10.08 -20.42 0.78
CA ARG A 46 -9.47 -19.74 1.94
C ARG A 46 -10.02 -18.33 2.21
N TRP A 47 -10.70 -17.73 1.24
CA TRP A 47 -11.36 -16.42 1.32
C TRP A 47 -12.88 -16.55 1.40
N CYS A 48 -13.37 -17.71 1.82
CA CYS A 48 -14.76 -18.10 2.02
C CYS A 48 -15.58 -18.34 0.76
N GLU A 49 -15.34 -17.63 -0.35
CA GLU A 49 -16.15 -17.80 -1.56
C GLU A 49 -16.03 -19.23 -2.13
N ARG A 50 -17.16 -19.83 -2.53
CA ARG A 50 -17.13 -21.16 -3.15
C ARG A 50 -16.43 -21.11 -4.50
N VAL A 51 -15.51 -22.04 -4.72
CA VAL A 51 -14.72 -22.13 -5.94
C VAL A 51 -15.62 -22.57 -7.11
N SER A 52 -15.78 -21.70 -8.09
CA SER A 52 -16.58 -21.93 -9.29
C SER A 52 -15.81 -22.64 -10.41
N GLY A 53 -16.53 -23.43 -11.20
CA GLY A 53 -16.01 -24.07 -12.41
C GLY A 53 -15.88 -23.11 -13.61
N GLY A 54 -16.48 -21.92 -13.53
CA GLY A 54 -16.54 -20.96 -14.64
C GLY A 54 -15.27 -20.13 -14.85
N LEU A 55 -15.43 -19.00 -15.56
CA LEU A 55 -14.34 -18.07 -15.91
C LEU A 55 -13.59 -17.56 -14.68
N LEU A 56 -14.29 -17.31 -13.59
CA LEU A 56 -13.74 -16.76 -12.35
C LEU A 56 -13.90 -17.82 -11.25
N ARG A 57 -12.79 -18.28 -10.65
CA ARG A 57 -12.84 -19.22 -9.51
C ARG A 57 -13.58 -18.62 -8.32
N GLU A 58 -13.35 -17.35 -8.01
CA GLU A 58 -14.07 -16.61 -6.98
C GLU A 58 -14.67 -15.33 -7.59
N PRO A 59 -15.88 -15.40 -8.19
CA PRO A 59 -16.45 -14.29 -8.94
C PRO A 59 -16.51 -12.96 -8.18
N LEU A 60 -17.03 -12.94 -6.95
CA LEU A 60 -17.23 -11.72 -6.17
C LEU A 60 -15.91 -11.19 -5.62
N ASN A 61 -15.01 -12.04 -5.14
CA ASN A 61 -13.67 -11.64 -4.71
C ASN A 61 -12.84 -11.11 -5.88
N THR A 62 -12.98 -11.70 -7.07
CA THR A 62 -12.37 -11.18 -8.29
C THR A 62 -12.93 -9.80 -8.63
N LEU A 63 -14.25 -9.63 -8.69
CA LEU A 63 -14.87 -8.37 -9.09
C LEU A 63 -14.70 -7.25 -8.04
N GLY A 64 -14.54 -7.60 -6.76
CA GLY A 64 -14.27 -6.63 -5.69
C GLY A 64 -12.99 -5.81 -5.95
N ASN A 65 -12.03 -6.37 -6.68
CA ASN A 65 -10.79 -5.70 -7.06
C ASN A 65 -10.95 -4.56 -8.07
N LEU A 66 -12.13 -4.43 -8.70
CA LEU A 66 -12.48 -3.23 -9.49
C LEU A 66 -12.42 -1.94 -8.65
N ALA A 67 -12.60 -2.04 -7.33
CA ALA A 67 -12.48 -0.90 -6.43
C ALA A 67 -11.07 -0.28 -6.46
N PHE A 68 -10.01 -1.10 -6.52
CA PHE A 68 -8.63 -0.61 -6.63
C PHE A 68 -8.37 0.10 -7.96
N ILE A 69 -8.90 -0.47 -9.06
CA ILE A 69 -8.83 0.15 -10.39
C ILE A 69 -9.53 1.51 -10.39
N ALA A 70 -10.75 1.57 -9.87
CA ALA A 70 -11.52 2.82 -9.77
C ALA A 70 -10.78 3.88 -8.94
N ALA A 71 -10.23 3.47 -7.79
CA ALA A 71 -9.41 4.33 -6.93
C ALA A 71 -8.19 4.91 -7.68
N GLY A 72 -7.38 4.06 -8.31
CA GLY A 72 -6.19 4.49 -9.03
C GLY A 72 -6.51 5.37 -10.25
N LEU A 73 -7.57 5.04 -11.02
CA LEU A 73 -8.03 5.87 -12.13
C LEU A 73 -8.53 7.24 -11.66
N ALA A 74 -9.22 7.30 -10.52
CA ALA A 74 -9.62 8.57 -9.91
C ALA A 74 -8.39 9.43 -9.53
N MET A 75 -7.33 8.82 -8.99
CA MET A 75 -6.07 9.52 -8.72
C MET A 75 -5.44 10.06 -10.02
N PHE A 76 -5.34 9.25 -11.07
CA PHE A 76 -4.84 9.70 -12.38
C PHE A 76 -5.64 10.88 -12.93
N ALA A 77 -6.97 10.85 -12.80
CA ALA A 77 -7.83 11.96 -13.22
C ALA A 77 -7.56 13.24 -12.41
N VAL A 78 -7.36 13.13 -11.10
CA VAL A 78 -6.96 14.27 -10.25
C VAL A 78 -5.61 14.84 -10.69
N LEU A 79 -4.60 14.00 -10.91
CA LEU A 79 -3.26 14.44 -11.33
C LEU A 79 -3.27 15.10 -12.73
N ALA A 80 -4.07 14.56 -13.65
CA ALA A 80 -4.26 15.15 -14.98
C ALA A 80 -4.97 16.52 -14.90
N ARG A 81 -5.97 16.65 -14.03
CA ARG A 81 -6.68 17.92 -13.77
C ARG A 81 -5.75 18.97 -13.16
N ASP A 82 -4.97 18.61 -12.15
CA ASP A 82 -3.96 19.49 -11.54
C ASP A 82 -3.00 20.05 -12.60
N THR A 83 -2.49 19.15 -13.46
CA THR A 83 -1.55 19.48 -14.54
C THR A 83 -2.20 20.39 -15.58
N THR A 84 -3.43 20.09 -15.96
CA THR A 84 -4.20 20.89 -16.93
C THR A 84 -4.46 22.31 -16.43
N ARG A 85 -4.71 22.47 -15.13
CA ARG A 85 -4.98 23.76 -14.48
C ARG A 85 -3.71 24.56 -14.15
N GLY A 86 -2.52 24.01 -14.41
CA GLY A 86 -1.26 24.67 -14.02
C GLY A 86 -1.11 24.78 -12.50
N THR A 87 -1.68 23.84 -11.74
CA THR A 87 -1.64 23.88 -10.27
C THR A 87 -0.19 23.84 -9.78
N ALA A 88 0.18 24.77 -8.88
CA ALA A 88 1.53 24.86 -8.34
C ALA A 88 1.99 23.54 -7.70
N ARG A 89 3.11 23.00 -8.17
CA ARG A 89 3.69 21.71 -7.74
C ARG A 89 4.43 21.83 -6.40
N ARG A 90 3.68 22.09 -5.32
CA ARG A 90 4.25 22.35 -3.98
C ARG A 90 4.78 21.10 -3.28
N ASN A 91 4.36 19.92 -3.71
CA ASN A 91 4.86 18.63 -3.23
C ASN A 91 4.79 17.58 -4.35
N PRO A 92 5.44 16.41 -4.19
CA PRO A 92 5.47 15.34 -5.19
C PRO A 92 4.13 14.69 -5.58
N PHE A 93 3.04 15.01 -4.90
CA PHE A 93 1.69 14.43 -5.10
C PHE A 93 0.70 15.36 -5.82
N ILE A 94 1.15 16.52 -6.35
CA ILE A 94 0.33 17.48 -7.11
C ILE A 94 0.73 17.49 -8.58
N GLY A 95 -0.22 17.21 -9.48
CA GLY A 95 0.05 17.10 -10.92
C GLY A 95 0.82 15.81 -11.29
N ASN A 96 1.09 15.64 -12.59
CA ASN A 96 1.73 14.46 -13.16
C ASN A 96 3.23 14.37 -12.80
N GLN A 97 3.50 14.14 -11.52
CA GLN A 97 4.83 13.95 -10.98
C GLN A 97 5.13 12.45 -10.82
N PRO A 98 6.40 12.02 -11.00
CA PRO A 98 6.75 10.61 -11.01
C PRO A 98 6.26 9.81 -9.80
N LEU A 99 6.39 10.36 -8.59
CA LEU A 99 5.97 9.67 -7.37
C LEU A 99 4.43 9.54 -7.26
N ALA A 100 3.69 10.58 -7.61
CA ALA A 100 2.22 10.53 -7.63
C ALA A 100 1.70 9.50 -8.64
N LEU A 101 2.32 9.47 -9.84
CA LEU A 101 1.97 8.53 -10.89
C LEU A 101 2.35 7.09 -10.50
N LEU A 102 3.47 6.89 -9.81
CA LEU A 102 3.84 5.58 -9.25
C LEU A 102 2.80 5.11 -8.23
N TYR A 103 2.41 5.97 -7.29
CA TYR A 103 1.40 5.64 -6.29
C TYR A 103 0.04 5.28 -6.92
N ALA A 104 -0.42 6.09 -7.88
CA ALA A 104 -1.65 5.84 -8.60
C ALA A 104 -1.57 4.54 -9.43
N GLY A 105 -0.45 4.32 -10.12
CA GLY A 105 -0.20 3.12 -10.91
C GLY A 105 -0.14 1.85 -10.06
N ALA A 106 0.57 1.89 -8.93
CA ALA A 106 0.62 0.77 -7.97
C ALA A 106 -0.77 0.50 -7.35
N SER A 107 -1.56 1.55 -7.11
CA SER A 107 -2.95 1.40 -6.66
C SER A 107 -3.84 0.75 -7.73
N VAL A 108 -3.68 1.10 -9.01
CA VAL A 108 -4.36 0.38 -10.11
C VAL A 108 -3.91 -1.07 -10.16
N PHE A 109 -2.60 -1.34 -10.03
CA PHE A 109 -2.02 -2.67 -10.18
C PHE A 109 -2.51 -3.69 -9.14
N LEU A 110 -2.88 -3.25 -7.93
CA LEU A 110 -3.58 -4.08 -6.94
C LEU A 110 -4.79 -4.81 -7.54
N GLY A 111 -5.55 -4.12 -8.42
CA GLY A 111 -6.71 -4.68 -9.07
C GLY A 111 -6.36 -5.89 -9.94
N PRO A 112 -5.68 -5.73 -11.09
CA PRO A 112 -5.28 -6.84 -11.95
C PRO A 112 -4.48 -7.94 -11.25
N GLY A 113 -3.58 -7.58 -10.33
CA GLY A 113 -2.77 -8.56 -9.57
C GLY A 113 -3.66 -9.49 -8.74
N SER A 114 -4.53 -8.93 -7.91
CA SER A 114 -5.43 -9.70 -7.05
C SER A 114 -6.56 -10.40 -7.83
N MET A 115 -7.08 -9.75 -8.89
CA MET A 115 -8.05 -10.38 -9.80
C MET A 115 -7.52 -11.69 -10.37
N LEU A 116 -6.25 -11.72 -10.80
CA LEU A 116 -5.68 -12.92 -11.38
C LEU A 116 -5.58 -14.06 -10.36
N MET A 117 -5.26 -13.78 -9.09
CA MET A 117 -5.28 -14.79 -8.04
C MET A 117 -6.68 -15.36 -7.85
N HIS A 118 -7.67 -14.52 -7.55
CA HIS A 118 -9.04 -14.96 -7.29
C HIS A 118 -9.74 -15.61 -8.48
N ALA A 119 -9.39 -15.19 -9.69
CA ALA A 119 -10.01 -15.74 -10.88
C ALA A 119 -9.41 -17.07 -11.29
N SER A 120 -8.11 -17.30 -11.02
CA SER A 120 -7.37 -18.46 -11.56
C SER A 120 -7.01 -19.53 -10.54
N HIS A 121 -6.75 -19.15 -9.29
CA HIS A 121 -6.14 -20.01 -8.26
C HIS A 121 -4.80 -20.62 -8.69
N THR A 122 -4.04 -19.92 -9.54
CA THR A 122 -2.74 -20.40 -10.04
C THR A 122 -1.57 -19.80 -9.25
N PHE A 123 -0.40 -20.44 -9.34
CA PHE A 123 0.83 -19.91 -8.74
C PHE A 123 1.17 -18.50 -9.25
N VAL A 124 1.04 -18.27 -10.56
CA VAL A 124 1.30 -16.95 -11.18
C VAL A 124 0.30 -15.91 -10.67
N GLY A 125 -0.97 -16.29 -10.49
CA GLY A 125 -1.98 -15.44 -9.86
C GLY A 125 -1.58 -15.04 -8.44
N ALA A 126 -1.23 -16.02 -7.58
CA ALA A 126 -0.78 -15.76 -6.22
C ALA A 126 0.47 -14.88 -6.15
N TRP A 127 1.43 -15.11 -7.05
CA TRP A 127 2.63 -14.28 -7.17
C TRP A 127 2.31 -12.83 -7.55
N LEU A 128 1.44 -12.61 -8.55
CA LEU A 128 1.07 -11.26 -8.99
C LEU A 128 0.23 -10.50 -7.96
N ASP A 129 -0.65 -11.18 -7.23
CA ASP A 129 -1.40 -10.61 -6.11
C ASP A 129 -0.43 -10.05 -5.04
N ASN A 130 0.47 -10.89 -4.55
CA ASN A 130 1.47 -10.51 -3.56
C ASN A 130 2.43 -9.42 -4.06
N LEU A 131 2.91 -9.54 -5.31
CA LEU A 131 3.77 -8.53 -5.93
C LEU A 131 3.08 -7.17 -6.02
N SER A 132 1.78 -7.15 -6.35
CA SER A 132 1.01 -5.91 -6.43
C SER A 132 0.85 -5.24 -5.06
N MET A 133 0.61 -6.03 -4.01
CA MET A 133 0.55 -5.56 -2.63
C MET A 133 1.87 -4.94 -2.18
N VAL A 134 2.99 -5.62 -2.44
CA VAL A 134 4.34 -5.12 -2.13
C VAL A 134 4.66 -3.86 -2.93
N ALA A 135 4.38 -3.85 -4.23
CA ALA A 135 4.62 -2.69 -5.09
C ALA A 135 3.88 -1.45 -4.57
N TYR A 136 2.66 -1.60 -4.07
CA TYR A 136 1.91 -0.51 -3.46
C TYR A 136 2.49 -0.08 -2.10
N ILE A 137 2.59 -1.00 -1.13
CA ILE A 137 2.89 -0.64 0.27
C ILE A 137 4.31 -0.10 0.44
N VAL A 138 5.24 -0.44 -0.46
CA VAL A 138 6.61 0.12 -0.44
C VAL A 138 6.64 1.61 -0.73
N VAL A 139 5.74 2.13 -1.57
CA VAL A 139 5.72 3.55 -1.94
C VAL A 139 5.64 4.49 -0.73
N PRO A 140 4.64 4.40 0.17
CA PRO A 140 4.48 5.36 1.26
C PRO A 140 5.63 5.35 2.27
N TRP A 141 6.12 4.19 2.72
CA TRP A 141 7.22 4.16 3.69
C TRP A 141 8.56 4.52 3.07
N LEU A 142 8.84 4.09 1.84
CA LEU A 142 10.05 4.48 1.15
C LEU A 142 10.06 5.98 0.81
N TYR A 143 8.88 6.56 0.56
CA TYR A 143 8.75 8.00 0.42
C TYR A 143 9.09 8.72 1.73
N ASN A 144 8.60 8.23 2.87
CA ASN A 144 8.99 8.76 4.18
C ASN A 144 10.50 8.63 4.41
N PHE A 145 11.13 7.53 3.97
CA PHE A 145 12.59 7.37 4.05
C PHE A 145 13.31 8.41 3.19
N ALA A 146 12.79 8.68 1.99
CA ALA A 146 13.34 9.71 1.12
C ALA A 146 13.23 11.11 1.75
N VAL A 147 12.12 11.42 2.43
CA VAL A 147 11.96 12.67 3.19
C VAL A 147 12.96 12.74 4.35
N LEU A 148 12.99 11.71 5.20
CA LEU A 148 13.84 11.65 6.41
C LEU A 148 15.33 11.64 6.09
N GLY A 149 15.72 10.92 5.04
CA GLY A 149 17.09 10.75 4.57
C GLY A 149 17.55 11.79 3.54
N ARG A 150 16.66 12.70 3.10
CA ARG A 150 16.91 13.70 2.05
C ARG A 150 17.36 13.06 0.72
N TRP A 151 16.70 11.99 0.30
CA TRP A 151 17.06 11.26 -0.91
C TRP A 151 16.61 12.01 -2.18
N SER A 152 17.40 11.87 -3.24
CA SER A 152 16.98 12.29 -4.58
C SER A 152 15.93 11.32 -5.14
N LEU A 153 15.20 11.77 -6.16
CA LEU A 153 14.26 10.90 -6.88
C LEU A 153 14.95 9.67 -7.49
N ARG A 154 16.22 9.80 -7.92
CA ARG A 154 17.01 8.68 -8.45
C ARG A 154 17.30 7.64 -7.37
N ALA A 155 17.70 8.07 -6.18
CA ALA A 155 17.95 7.17 -5.05
C ALA A 155 16.66 6.47 -4.61
N PHE A 156 15.54 7.20 -4.54
CA PHE A 156 14.22 6.61 -4.29
C PHE A 156 13.87 5.55 -5.34
N ALA A 157 13.99 5.89 -6.64
CA ALA A 157 13.63 4.99 -7.73
C ALA A 157 14.50 3.72 -7.75
N ALA A 158 15.82 3.86 -7.51
CA ALA A 158 16.73 2.73 -7.43
C ALA A 158 16.39 1.81 -6.24
N ALA A 159 16.13 2.38 -5.06
CA ALA A 159 15.72 1.60 -3.89
C ALA A 159 14.37 0.89 -4.11
N TYR A 160 13.40 1.60 -4.69
CA TYR A 160 12.08 1.03 -5.00
C TYR A 160 12.20 -0.15 -5.98
N ALA A 161 12.91 0.04 -7.09
CA ALA A 161 13.12 -0.99 -8.09
C ALA A 161 13.89 -2.19 -7.52
N ALA A 162 14.89 -1.96 -6.68
CA ALA A 162 15.63 -3.02 -6.01
C ALA A 162 14.73 -3.83 -5.07
N ILE A 163 13.96 -3.17 -4.18
CA ILE A 163 13.08 -3.85 -3.22
C ILE A 163 12.02 -4.69 -3.94
N VAL A 164 11.30 -4.08 -4.90
CA VAL A 164 10.23 -4.77 -5.64
C VAL A 164 10.79 -5.87 -6.53
N GLY A 165 11.94 -5.63 -7.19
CA GLY A 165 12.60 -6.62 -8.04
C GLY A 165 13.14 -7.82 -7.26
N LEU A 166 13.79 -7.57 -6.11
CA LEU A 166 14.24 -8.63 -5.21
C LEU A 166 13.07 -9.43 -4.67
N TYR A 167 11.96 -8.79 -4.32
CA TYR A 167 10.74 -9.49 -3.92
C TYR A 167 10.17 -10.35 -5.04
N ALA A 168 10.04 -9.79 -6.24
CA ALA A 168 9.51 -10.52 -7.40
C ALA A 168 10.33 -11.78 -7.71
N ILE A 169 11.67 -11.67 -7.70
CA ILE A 169 12.58 -12.78 -7.95
C ILE A 169 12.58 -13.77 -6.78
N GLY A 170 12.69 -13.29 -5.55
CA GLY A 170 12.78 -14.12 -4.35
C GLY A 170 11.52 -14.93 -4.07
N TYR A 171 10.34 -14.39 -4.39
CA TYR A 171 9.08 -15.13 -4.29
C TYR A 171 9.12 -16.39 -5.15
N VAL A 172 9.57 -16.27 -6.40
CA VAL A 172 9.61 -17.38 -7.36
C VAL A 172 10.77 -18.34 -7.05
N ALA A 173 11.94 -17.79 -6.71
CA ALA A 173 13.15 -18.59 -6.51
C ALA A 173 13.19 -19.31 -5.16
N ILE A 174 12.47 -18.81 -4.15
CA ILE A 174 12.56 -19.33 -2.77
C ILE A 174 11.16 -19.55 -2.20
N ALA A 175 10.50 -18.47 -1.76
CA ALA A 175 9.20 -18.49 -1.10
C ALA A 175 8.68 -17.04 -0.91
N PRO A 176 7.38 -16.84 -0.65
CA PRO A 176 6.80 -15.51 -0.40
C PRO A 176 7.45 -14.73 0.76
N ASP A 177 7.99 -15.45 1.75
CA ASP A 177 8.68 -14.93 2.93
C ASP A 177 10.22 -15.10 2.87
N PHE A 178 10.73 -15.36 1.66
CA PHE A 178 12.14 -15.64 1.35
C PHE A 178 12.74 -16.84 2.10
N GLY A 179 11.92 -17.72 2.69
CA GLY A 179 12.39 -18.85 3.50
C GLY A 179 13.04 -18.45 4.82
N ILE A 180 12.91 -17.18 5.20
CA ILE A 180 13.45 -16.60 6.44
C ILE A 180 12.37 -15.88 7.25
N HIS A 181 11.10 -16.20 7.01
CA HIS A 181 9.94 -15.60 7.68
C HIS A 181 9.84 -14.07 7.55
N LEU A 182 10.38 -13.52 6.46
CA LEU A 182 10.32 -12.09 6.16
C LEU A 182 9.18 -11.79 5.18
N ASP A 183 7.99 -11.55 5.72
CA ASP A 183 6.85 -11.07 4.94
C ASP A 183 6.96 -9.55 4.72
N LEU A 184 7.38 -9.16 3.51
CA LEU A 184 7.65 -7.77 3.19
C LEU A 184 6.40 -6.88 3.28
N PHE A 185 5.21 -7.41 2.98
CA PHE A 185 3.97 -6.64 3.14
C PHE A 185 3.70 -6.36 4.61
N LYS A 186 3.77 -7.39 5.48
CA LYS A 186 3.56 -7.25 6.93
C LYS A 186 4.57 -6.30 7.57
N VAL A 187 5.85 -6.38 7.19
CA VAL A 187 6.90 -5.49 7.72
C VAL A 187 6.75 -4.06 7.22
N SER A 188 6.21 -3.86 6.02
CA SER A 188 6.02 -2.52 5.46
C SER A 188 5.02 -1.66 6.24
N ILE A 189 4.02 -2.26 6.89
CA ILE A 189 3.01 -1.55 7.69
C ILE A 189 3.66 -0.79 8.88
N PRO A 190 4.38 -1.45 9.82
CA PRO A 190 5.05 -0.76 10.91
C PRO A 190 6.15 0.19 10.38
N LEU A 191 6.91 -0.17 9.35
CA LEU A 191 7.90 0.75 8.75
C LEU A 191 7.26 2.06 8.29
N TRP A 192 6.05 2.00 7.72
CA TRP A 192 5.32 3.19 7.33
C TRP A 192 4.90 4.03 8.54
N ILE A 193 4.28 3.43 9.56
CA ILE A 193 3.79 4.17 10.73
C ILE A 193 4.94 4.75 11.56
N ILE A 194 6.04 4.00 11.74
CA ILE A 194 7.25 4.47 12.44
C ILE A 194 7.86 5.65 11.68
N SER A 195 8.02 5.52 10.36
CA SER A 195 8.57 6.61 9.54
C SER A 195 7.65 7.83 9.50
N GLU A 196 6.32 7.64 9.52
CA GLU A 196 5.35 8.73 9.62
C GLU A 196 5.44 9.45 10.97
N PHE A 197 5.60 8.71 12.06
CA PHE A 197 5.84 9.26 13.40
C PHE A 197 7.09 10.14 13.41
N LEU A 198 8.17 9.68 12.79
CA LEU A 198 9.41 10.47 12.65
C LEU A 198 9.22 11.70 11.77
N VAL A 199 8.47 11.61 10.68
CA VAL A 199 8.14 12.76 9.82
C VAL A 199 7.40 13.83 10.62
N ARG A 200 6.50 13.43 11.52
CA ARG A 200 5.70 14.33 12.35
C ARG A 200 6.49 15.01 13.47
N PHE A 201 7.27 14.24 14.23
CA PHE A 201 7.84 14.71 15.50
C PHE A 201 9.32 15.06 15.40
N GLY A 202 10.13 14.27 14.68
CA GLY A 202 11.51 14.59 14.28
C GLY A 202 12.53 14.95 15.37
N SER A 203 12.17 14.92 16.66
CA SER A 203 13.07 15.27 17.78
C SER A 203 14.05 14.13 18.10
N PRO A 204 15.19 14.40 18.76
CA PRO A 204 16.12 13.35 19.20
C PRO A 204 15.43 12.26 20.03
N THR A 205 14.54 12.65 20.94
CA THR A 205 13.73 11.72 21.74
C THR A 205 12.78 10.90 20.86
N ALA A 206 12.09 11.55 19.91
CA ALA A 206 11.21 10.84 18.98
C ALA A 206 11.97 9.82 18.11
N ARG A 207 13.22 10.12 17.74
CA ARG A 207 14.07 9.15 17.01
C ARG A 207 14.28 7.87 17.80
N TRP A 208 14.68 7.99 19.06
CA TRP A 208 14.90 6.84 19.92
C TRP A 208 13.59 6.07 20.20
N LEU A 209 12.50 6.78 20.49
CA LEU A 209 11.19 6.18 20.78
C LEU A 209 10.51 5.53 19.57
N SER A 210 10.89 5.90 18.35
CA SER A 210 10.17 5.51 17.13
C SER A 210 10.05 3.99 16.94
N GLY A 211 11.06 3.21 17.28
CA GLY A 211 10.98 1.75 17.13
C GLY A 211 9.91 1.10 18.01
N PHE A 212 9.59 1.69 19.16
CA PHE A 212 8.51 1.21 20.03
C PHE A 212 7.13 1.38 19.39
N VAL A 213 6.95 2.32 18.47
CA VAL A 213 5.72 2.46 17.69
C VAL A 213 5.45 1.19 16.87
N GLY A 214 6.48 0.49 16.40
CA GLY A 214 6.35 -0.79 15.71
C GLY A 214 5.68 -1.87 16.56
N PHE A 215 5.96 -1.92 17.87
CA PHE A 215 5.30 -2.85 18.79
C PHE A 215 3.83 -2.48 19.03
N ALA A 216 3.49 -1.19 19.07
CA ALA A 216 2.09 -0.75 19.15
C ALA A 216 1.31 -1.16 17.90
N VAL A 217 1.93 -1.05 16.71
CA VAL A 217 1.36 -1.55 15.45
C VAL A 217 1.20 -3.07 15.52
N ALA A 218 2.25 -3.82 15.90
CA ALA A 218 2.17 -5.27 16.02
C ALA A 218 1.04 -5.73 16.95
N LEU A 219 0.87 -5.05 18.09
CA LEU A 219 -0.23 -5.31 19.03
C LEU A 219 -1.61 -5.08 18.40
N ALA A 220 -1.77 -4.04 17.57
CA ALA A 220 -3.02 -3.79 16.83
C ALA A 220 -3.38 -4.92 15.84
N PHE A 221 -2.39 -5.71 15.42
CA PHE A 221 -2.57 -6.92 14.61
C PHE A 221 -2.55 -8.22 15.44
N GLY A 222 -2.72 -8.12 16.76
CA GLY A 222 -2.79 -9.27 17.67
C GLY A 222 -1.43 -9.91 17.99
N ILE A 223 -0.31 -9.25 17.68
CA ILE A 223 1.04 -9.76 17.91
C ILE A 223 1.64 -9.03 19.12
N GLY A 224 1.50 -9.63 20.31
CA GLY A 224 2.00 -9.06 21.55
C GLY A 224 3.51 -9.25 21.75
N PRO A 225 4.16 -8.46 22.63
CA PRO A 225 5.59 -8.59 22.92
C PRO A 225 6.01 -9.99 23.39
N GLY A 226 5.18 -10.67 24.19
CA GLY A 226 5.45 -12.04 24.63
C GLY A 226 5.50 -13.03 23.46
N THR A 227 4.59 -12.92 22.48
CA THR A 227 4.59 -13.74 21.26
C THR A 227 5.85 -13.52 20.44
N ILE A 228 6.28 -12.26 20.32
CA ILE A 228 7.50 -11.89 19.59
C ILE A 228 8.73 -12.49 20.28
N LEU A 229 8.89 -12.24 21.58
CA LEU A 229 10.05 -12.71 22.35
C LEU A 229 10.10 -14.25 22.44
N GLY A 230 8.96 -14.92 22.44
CA GLY A 230 8.89 -16.38 22.42
C GLY A 230 9.16 -17.02 21.05
N ASN A 231 9.16 -16.24 19.95
CA ASN A 231 9.30 -16.75 18.58
C ASN A 231 10.23 -15.84 17.74
N LEU A 232 11.43 -15.58 18.25
CA LEU A 232 12.38 -14.67 17.59
C LEU A 232 12.82 -15.14 16.20
N ASP A 233 12.79 -16.44 15.93
CA ASP A 233 13.02 -17.03 14.60
C ASP A 233 11.99 -16.54 13.56
N ARG A 234 10.74 -16.30 13.98
CA ARG A 234 9.64 -15.81 13.11
C ARG A 234 9.52 -14.29 13.07
N TYR A 235 9.96 -13.63 14.15
CA TYR A 235 9.78 -12.19 14.34
C TYR A 235 11.10 -11.41 14.40
N TRP A 236 12.23 -11.99 13.99
CA TRP A 236 13.54 -11.33 14.02
C TRP A 236 13.54 -9.95 13.35
N TRP A 237 12.68 -9.75 12.34
CA TRP A 237 12.51 -8.50 11.61
C TRP A 237 12.05 -7.32 12.47
N ILE A 238 11.70 -7.51 13.75
CA ILE A 238 11.51 -6.39 14.71
C ILE A 238 12.74 -5.47 14.80
N VAL A 239 13.95 -5.97 14.47
CA VAL A 239 15.16 -5.14 14.41
C VAL A 239 15.01 -4.00 13.39
N LEU A 240 14.17 -4.18 12.36
CA LEU A 240 13.90 -3.19 11.33
C LEU A 240 13.06 -2.02 11.87
N PHE A 241 12.46 -2.12 13.06
CA PHE A 241 11.67 -1.03 13.64
C PHE A 241 12.49 0.24 13.90
N TRP A 242 13.81 0.14 14.09
CA TRP A 242 14.68 1.31 14.23
C TRP A 242 15.30 1.79 12.91
N LEU A 243 15.10 1.07 11.80
CA LEU A 243 15.63 1.45 10.49
C LEU A 243 15.24 2.87 10.06
N PRO A 244 13.99 3.33 10.21
CA PRO A 244 13.61 4.71 9.86
C PRO A 244 14.40 5.77 10.66
N ALA A 245 14.74 5.49 11.93
CA ALA A 245 15.49 6.39 12.78
C ALA A 245 16.96 6.49 12.38
N LEU A 246 17.55 5.39 11.90
CA LEU A 246 18.90 5.34 11.35
C LEU A 246 19.01 6.15 10.05
N ILE A 247 17.96 6.15 9.23
CA ILE A 247 17.91 6.89 7.97
C ILE A 247 17.69 8.39 8.19
N SER A 248 17.02 8.78 9.28
CA SER A 248 16.72 10.18 9.58
C SER A 248 17.98 11.04 9.74
N ARG A 249 18.01 12.17 9.03
CA ARG A 249 19.05 13.21 9.13
C ARG A 249 18.63 14.39 10.01
N GLY A 250 17.70 14.16 10.95
CA GLY A 250 17.11 15.19 11.81
C GLY A 250 15.63 15.47 11.46
N PRO A 251 15.11 16.66 11.82
CA PRO A 251 13.73 17.04 11.51
C PRO A 251 13.44 16.93 10.00
N SER A 252 12.24 16.46 9.67
CA SER A 252 11.83 16.12 8.29
C SER A 252 11.76 17.31 7.33
N GLY A 253 11.68 18.54 7.86
CA GLY A 253 11.51 19.76 7.07
C GLY A 253 10.14 19.88 6.40
N VAL A 254 9.21 18.97 6.67
CA VAL A 254 7.86 18.96 6.08
C VAL A 254 6.79 18.76 7.14
N ARG A 255 5.57 19.22 6.86
CA ARG A 255 4.37 18.95 7.67
C ARG A 255 3.25 18.42 6.79
N ARG A 256 2.42 17.55 7.35
CA ARG A 256 1.22 16.99 6.72
C ARG A 256 0.00 17.26 7.60
N THR A 257 -1.16 17.39 6.98
CA THR A 257 -2.43 17.54 7.67
C THR A 257 -3.11 16.17 7.77
N TYR A 258 -3.21 15.65 8.99
CA TYR A 258 -3.69 14.28 9.24
C TYR A 258 -5.21 14.16 9.06
N THR A 259 -5.99 15.14 9.51
CA THR A 259 -7.45 15.09 9.44
C THR A 259 -7.97 15.70 8.12
N PRO A 260 -8.94 15.07 7.44
CA PRO A 260 -9.55 13.77 7.78
C PRO A 260 -8.76 12.56 7.25
N TRP A 261 -7.91 12.78 6.24
CA TRP A 261 -7.52 11.72 5.30
C TRP A 261 -6.63 10.62 5.89
N PHE A 262 -5.68 10.93 6.77
CA PHE A 262 -4.86 9.90 7.41
C PHE A 262 -5.73 8.99 8.28
N TRP A 263 -6.58 9.59 9.12
CA TRP A 263 -7.41 8.84 10.05
C TRP A 263 -8.54 8.07 9.35
N ALA A 264 -9.15 8.65 8.31
CA ALA A 264 -10.11 7.95 7.47
C ALA A 264 -9.48 6.74 6.78
N GLY A 265 -8.26 6.88 6.25
CA GLY A 265 -7.53 5.76 5.66
C GLY A 265 -7.18 4.67 6.67
N MET A 266 -6.72 5.05 7.87
CA MET A 266 -6.42 4.11 8.95
C MET A 266 -7.68 3.36 9.41
N ALA A 267 -8.79 4.08 9.63
CA ALA A 267 -10.07 3.49 10.00
C ALA A 267 -10.57 2.52 8.93
N SER A 268 -10.48 2.90 7.64
CA SER A 268 -10.86 2.04 6.53
C SER A 268 -10.02 0.77 6.49
N PHE A 269 -8.69 0.88 6.63
CA PHE A 269 -7.79 -0.28 6.62
C PHE A 269 -7.98 -1.20 7.82
N LEU A 270 -8.19 -0.67 9.03
CA LEU A 270 -8.45 -1.47 10.23
C LEU A 270 -9.83 -2.13 10.19
N ALA A 271 -10.86 -1.44 9.69
CA ALA A 271 -12.17 -2.03 9.46
C ALA A 271 -12.11 -3.16 8.44
N ALA A 272 -11.35 -2.94 7.36
CA ALA A 272 -11.03 -3.99 6.43
C ALA A 272 -10.40 -5.17 7.18
N TYR A 273 -9.37 -4.94 8.02
CA TYR A 273 -8.62 -6.02 8.65
C TYR A 273 -9.51 -6.85 9.56
N ALA A 274 -10.39 -6.19 10.32
CA ALA A 274 -11.42 -6.85 11.11
C ALA A 274 -12.30 -7.76 10.23
N ILE A 275 -12.86 -7.26 9.12
CA ILE A 275 -13.66 -8.05 8.18
C ILE A 275 -12.87 -9.25 7.63
N TRP A 276 -11.60 -9.05 7.28
CA TRP A 276 -10.74 -10.11 6.78
C TRP A 276 -10.50 -11.22 7.82
N THR A 277 -10.36 -10.87 9.10
CA THR A 277 -10.20 -11.87 10.17
C THR A 277 -11.46 -12.69 10.42
N THR A 278 -12.64 -12.10 10.21
CA THR A 278 -13.93 -12.76 10.45
C THR A 278 -14.59 -13.32 9.20
N GLY A 279 -14.04 -13.07 8.01
CA GLY A 279 -14.60 -13.45 6.70
C GLY A 279 -14.00 -14.71 6.07
N LYS A 280 -13.49 -15.65 6.89
CA LYS A 280 -12.75 -16.85 6.44
C LYS A 280 -13.49 -18.14 6.77
N PRO A 281 -13.14 -19.28 6.12
CA PRO A 281 -13.70 -20.58 6.47
C PRO A 281 -13.62 -20.86 7.97
N GLY A 282 -14.70 -21.41 8.53
CA GLY A 282 -14.84 -21.69 9.96
C GLY A 282 -15.35 -20.51 10.81
N SER A 283 -15.48 -19.31 10.25
CA SER A 283 -16.16 -18.19 10.90
C SER A 283 -17.68 -18.23 10.67
N ALA A 284 -18.45 -17.78 11.66
CA ALA A 284 -19.91 -17.64 11.55
C ALA A 284 -20.36 -16.64 10.46
N LEU A 285 -19.48 -15.72 10.06
CA LEU A 285 -19.76 -14.74 9.00
C LEU A 285 -19.35 -15.24 7.60
N CYS A 286 -18.79 -16.44 7.48
CA CYS A 286 -18.47 -17.02 6.19
C CYS A 286 -19.74 -17.59 5.52
N GLN A 287 -20.16 -16.96 4.43
CA GLN A 287 -21.25 -17.42 3.57
C GLN A 287 -20.70 -17.74 2.16
N PRO A 288 -20.32 -19.00 1.89
CA PRO A 288 -19.61 -19.35 0.65
C PRO A 288 -20.39 -19.05 -0.63
N ASP A 289 -21.71 -19.18 -0.57
CA ASP A 289 -22.63 -18.95 -1.69
C ASP A 289 -23.35 -17.60 -1.59
N GLY A 290 -22.92 -16.74 -0.67
CA GLY A 290 -23.52 -15.43 -0.44
C GLY A 290 -23.26 -14.46 -1.59
N VAL A 291 -24.23 -13.58 -1.87
CA VAL A 291 -24.12 -12.51 -2.89
C VAL A 291 -23.19 -11.37 -2.48
N LEU A 292 -22.74 -11.35 -1.22
CA LEU A 292 -21.78 -10.40 -0.68
C LEU A 292 -20.67 -11.18 0.04
N GLN A 293 -19.46 -11.14 -0.52
CA GLN A 293 -18.29 -11.76 0.09
C GLN A 293 -17.57 -10.76 1.00
N ALA A 294 -17.27 -11.17 2.23
CA ALA A 294 -16.52 -10.36 3.19
C ALA A 294 -15.14 -9.96 2.62
N HIS A 295 -14.50 -10.85 1.87
CA HIS A 295 -13.20 -10.57 1.25
C HIS A 295 -13.30 -9.55 0.10
N ALA A 296 -14.39 -9.54 -0.67
CA ALA A 296 -14.66 -8.47 -1.63
C ALA A 296 -14.88 -7.11 -0.94
N VAL A 297 -15.54 -7.07 0.23
CA VAL A 297 -15.66 -5.84 1.04
C VAL A 297 -14.30 -5.37 1.56
N TRP A 298 -13.43 -6.31 1.95
CA TRP A 298 -12.03 -6.03 2.28
C TRP A 298 -11.31 -5.30 1.13
N HIS A 299 -11.46 -5.75 -0.12
CA HIS A 299 -10.88 -5.05 -1.28
C HIS A 299 -11.38 -3.60 -1.39
N ALA A 300 -12.69 -3.39 -1.27
CA ALA A 300 -13.29 -2.06 -1.36
C ALA A 300 -12.78 -1.10 -0.27
N LEU A 301 -12.70 -1.56 0.99
CA LEU A 301 -12.20 -0.74 2.09
C LEU A 301 -10.70 -0.46 1.98
N CYS A 302 -9.91 -1.41 1.49
CA CYS A 302 -8.50 -1.17 1.18
C CYS A 302 -8.33 -0.14 0.06
N ALA A 303 -9.16 -0.19 -0.99
CA ALA A 303 -9.15 0.81 -2.07
C ALA A 303 -9.53 2.21 -1.56
N VAL A 304 -10.49 2.31 -0.63
CA VAL A 304 -10.81 3.57 0.05
C VAL A 304 -9.62 4.07 0.86
N ALA A 305 -8.91 3.18 1.55
CA ALA A 305 -7.71 3.54 2.30
C ALA A 305 -6.63 4.11 1.37
N THR A 306 -6.39 3.51 0.20
CA THR A 306 -5.40 4.03 -0.76
C THR A 306 -5.76 5.43 -1.26
N LEU A 307 -7.04 5.72 -1.54
CA LEU A 307 -7.53 7.06 -1.87
C LEU A 307 -7.32 8.06 -0.74
N CYS A 308 -7.65 7.67 0.48
CA CYS A 308 -7.46 8.52 1.65
C CYS A 308 -5.98 8.88 1.83
N PHE A 309 -5.08 7.90 1.72
CA PHE A 309 -3.65 8.14 1.85
C PHE A 309 -3.07 8.98 0.71
N PHE A 310 -3.59 8.85 -0.52
CA PHE A 310 -3.27 9.78 -1.60
C PHE A 310 -3.61 11.23 -1.24
N TRP A 311 -4.82 11.49 -0.73
CA TRP A 311 -5.22 12.83 -0.29
C TRP A 311 -4.40 13.33 0.90
N PHE A 312 -4.07 12.45 1.85
CA PHE A 312 -3.18 12.76 2.96
C PHE A 312 -1.81 13.24 2.47
N LEU A 313 -1.16 12.50 1.57
CA LEU A 313 0.17 12.84 1.05
C LEU A 313 0.17 14.16 0.26
N ARG A 314 -0.95 14.50 -0.39
CA ARG A 314 -1.14 15.81 -1.05
C ARG A 314 -1.17 17.00 -0.09
N THR A 315 -1.45 16.78 1.20
CA THR A 315 -1.45 17.87 2.20
C THR A 315 -0.04 18.32 2.58
N GLN A 316 1.00 17.60 2.16
CA GLN A 316 2.37 17.90 2.54
C GLN A 316 2.80 19.32 2.10
N ARG A 317 3.43 20.04 3.03
CA ARG A 317 4.03 21.36 2.80
C ARG A 317 5.42 21.41 3.44
N ALA A 318 6.31 22.22 2.88
CA ALA A 318 7.57 22.55 3.55
C ALA A 318 7.25 23.27 4.86
N THR A 319 8.01 22.97 5.91
CA THR A 319 8.02 23.81 7.11
C THR A 319 8.88 25.01 6.76
N THR A 320 8.31 26.22 6.71
CA THR A 320 9.14 27.43 6.67
C THR A 320 10.10 27.35 7.86
N ALA A 321 11.40 27.52 7.59
CA ALA A 321 12.34 27.82 8.68
C ALA A 321 11.72 28.97 9.46
N ALA A 322 11.72 28.87 10.79
CA ALA A 322 11.18 29.90 11.67
C ALA A 322 11.55 31.28 11.11
N GLU A 323 10.56 32.14 10.91
CA GLU A 323 10.85 33.57 10.87
C GLU A 323 11.77 33.84 12.06
N PRO A 324 12.94 34.47 11.86
CA PRO A 324 13.77 34.87 12.99
C PRO A 324 12.86 35.65 13.92
N ALA A 325 12.79 35.21 15.19
CA ALA A 325 12.03 35.86 16.23
C ALA A 325 12.24 37.37 16.08
N GLU A 326 11.14 38.07 15.83
CA GLU A 326 11.09 39.52 15.73
C GLU A 326 11.98 40.09 16.83
N ALA A 327 13.07 40.74 16.41
CA ALA A 327 14.06 41.26 17.31
C ALA A 327 13.34 42.12 18.34
N ALA A 328 13.39 41.68 19.60
CA ALA A 328 12.88 42.45 20.71
C ALA A 328 13.51 43.84 20.61
N THR A 329 12.70 44.81 20.25
CA THR A 329 13.08 46.21 20.17
C THR A 329 13.57 46.59 21.56
N PRO A 330 14.78 47.15 21.73
CA PRO A 330 15.17 47.67 23.02
C PRO A 330 14.18 48.79 23.34
N LYS A 331 13.46 48.68 24.46
CA LYS A 331 12.75 49.83 25.02
C LYS A 331 13.82 50.87 25.35
N SER A 332 13.99 51.85 24.48
CA SER A 332 14.59 53.13 24.79
C SER A 332 13.79 53.73 25.94
N GLY A 333 14.49 54.12 27.00
CA GLY A 333 13.90 54.54 28.26
C GLY A 333 12.97 55.73 28.19
N GLN A 334 12.13 55.80 29.21
CA GLN A 334 11.90 56.95 30.08
C GLN A 334 11.40 56.41 31.43
#